data_AF-A0A3D1H2I1-F1
#
_entry.id   AF-A0A3D1H2I1-F1
#
_cell.length_a   1.000
_cell.length_b   1.000
_cell.length_c   1.000
_cell.angle_alpha   90.00
_cell.angle_beta   90.00
_cell.angle_gamma   90.00
#
_symmetry.space_group_name_H-M   'P 1'
#
loop_
_entity.id
_entity.type
_entity.pdbx_description
1 polymer ?
#
loop_
_entity_poly.entity_id
_entity_poly.type
_entity_poly.pdbx_seq_one_letter_code
_entity_poly.pdbx_strand_id
1 'polypeptide(L)' 'MTKIKFGTDGWRAIIAQEYTTDNVARVAYATAQWIKNTSDNHSAVVG' A
#
# COMPACT_ATOMS: atom_id res chain seq x y z
N MET A 1 7.28 -11.05 9.65
CA MET A 1 6.65 -10.07 8.74
C MET A 1 7.70 -9.05 8.31
N THR A 2 7.82 -8.80 7.00
CA THR A 2 8.68 -7.73 6.48
C THR A 2 8.16 -6.37 6.93
N LYS A 3 9.08 -5.49 7.36
CA LYS A 3 8.77 -4.12 7.77
C LYS A 3 8.52 -3.26 6.53
N ILE A 4 7.34 -2.68 6.41
CA ILE A 4 6.98 -1.74 5.34
C ILE A 4 7.24 -0.32 5.85
N LYS A 5 7.92 0.51 5.04
CA LYS A 5 8.20 1.91 5.36
C LYS A 5 7.82 2.78 4.17
N PHE A 6 6.94 3.74 4.41
CA PHE A 6 6.59 4.79 3.44
C PHE A 6 7.57 5.96 3.57
N GLY A 7 8.11 6.41 2.44
CA GLY A 7 8.83 7.68 2.30
C GLY A 7 7.95 8.74 1.62
N THR A 8 8.57 9.83 1.17
CA THR A 8 7.87 10.87 0.38
C THR A 8 7.31 10.34 -0.92
N ASP A 9 8.00 9.37 -1.54
CA ASP A 9 7.61 8.74 -2.81
C ASP A 9 6.82 7.43 -2.61
N GLY A 10 6.15 7.27 -1.47
CA GLY A 10 5.42 6.04 -1.13
C GLY A 10 6.34 4.92 -0.63
N TRP A 11 5.92 3.67 -0.83
CA TRP A 11 6.71 2.48 -0.49
C TRP A 11 7.52 1.99 -1.69
N ARG A 12 8.83 1.85 -1.52
CA ARG A 12 9.75 1.24 -2.47
C ARG A 12 10.46 0.06 -1.81
N ALA A 13 10.71 -0.98 -2.59
CA ALA A 13 11.28 -2.24 -2.09
C ALA A 13 12.01 -2.99 -3.21
N ILE A 14 12.89 -3.93 -2.82
CA ILE A 14 13.65 -4.77 -3.76
C ILE A 14 12.76 -5.90 -4.29
N ILE A 15 12.68 -6.05 -5.62
CA ILE A 15 11.93 -7.14 -6.29
C ILE A 15 12.44 -8.51 -5.84
N ALA A 16 11.51 -9.46 -5.67
CA ALA A 16 11.75 -10.83 -5.21
C ALA A 16 12.28 -10.98 -3.77
N GLN A 17 12.53 -9.87 -3.06
CA GLN A 17 12.89 -9.89 -1.64
C GLN A 17 11.78 -9.28 -0.77
N GLU A 18 11.44 -8.02 -1.05
CA GLU A 18 10.50 -7.25 -0.25
C GLU A 18 9.31 -6.76 -1.08
N TYR A 19 9.55 -6.45 -2.36
CA TYR A 19 8.50 -6.17 -3.35
C TYR A 19 7.96 -7.50 -3.88
N THR A 20 7.15 -8.14 -3.03
CA THR A 20 6.45 -9.40 -3.30
C THR A 20 4.95 -9.13 -3.37
N THR A 21 4.19 -10.02 -4.00
CA THR A 21 2.72 -9.95 -4.06
C THR A 21 2.10 -9.80 -2.68
N ASP A 22 2.64 -10.50 -1.68
CA ASP A 22 2.14 -10.48 -0.31
C ASP A 22 2.30 -9.10 0.34
N ASN A 23 3.46 -8.47 0.16
CA ASN A 23 3.69 -7.13 0.71
C ASN A 23 2.94 -6.05 -0.08
N VAL A 24 2.78 -6.21 -1.40
CA VAL A 24 1.91 -5.34 -2.22
C VAL A 24 0.47 -5.44 -1.75
N ALA A 25 -0.05 -6.64 -1.47
CA ALA A 25 -1.39 -6.84 -0.94
C ALA A 25 -1.58 -6.17 0.43
N ARG A 26 -0.59 -6.27 1.33
CA ARG A 26 -0.61 -5.57 2.62
C ARG A 26 -0.67 -4.04 2.45
N VAL A 27 0.12 -3.50 1.52
CA VAL A 27 0.09 -2.06 1.20
C VAL A 27 -1.27 -1.66 0.63
N ALA A 28 -1.78 -2.36 -0.38
CA ALA A 28 -3.06 -2.06 -1.00
C ALA A 28 -4.21 -2.11 0.02
N TYR A 29 -4.22 -3.12 0.90
CA TYR A 29 -5.22 -3.24 1.96
C TYR A 29 -5.15 -2.08 2.94
N ALA A 30 -3.97 -1.71 3.43
CA ALA A 30 -3.80 -0.58 4.34
C ALA A 30 -4.23 0.74 3.70
N THR A 31 -3.88 0.97 2.43
CA THR A 31 -4.34 2.14 1.67
C THR A 31 -5.85 2.16 1.52
N ALA A 32 -6.49 1.04 1.19
CA ALA A 32 -7.94 0.95 1.09
C ALA A 32 -8.64 1.23 2.43
N GLN A 33 -8.11 0.71 3.54
CA GLN A 33 -8.62 1.01 4.88
C GLN A 33 -8.50 2.49 5.22
N TRP A 34 -7.35 3.11 4.90
CA TRP A 34 -7.16 4.54 5.11
C TRP A 34 -8.14 5.37 4.28
N ILE A 35 -8.30 5.04 2.99
CA ILE A 35 -9.28 5.69 2.12
C ILE A 35 -10.66 5.58 2.77
N LYS A 36 -11.13 4.38 3.12
CA LYS A 36 -12.46 4.11 3.73
C LYS A 36 -12.75 4.89 5.02
N ASN A 37 -11.72 5.40 5.69
CA ASN A 37 -11.87 6.20 6.91
C ASN A 37 -11.85 7.72 6.64
N THR A 38 -11.73 8.15 5.37
CA THR A 38 -11.48 9.56 5.02
C THR A 38 -12.71 10.26 4.41
N SER A 39 -13.64 9.57 3.74
CA SER A 39 -14.84 10.21 3.12
C SER A 39 -15.93 9.25 2.61
N ASP A 40 -17.17 9.28 3.09
CA ASP A 40 -18.24 8.29 2.74
C ASP A 40 -18.32 7.78 1.27
N ASN A 41 -18.15 8.65 0.26
CA ASN A 41 -18.10 8.28 -1.16
C ASN A 41 -16.67 8.06 -1.68
N HIS A 42 -16.05 6.98 -1.21
CA HIS A 42 -14.67 6.62 -1.52
C HIS A 42 -14.46 6.12 -2.95
N SER A 43 -13.38 6.54 -3.62
CA SER A 43 -12.89 5.94 -4.85
C SER A 43 -11.36 5.98 -4.91
N ALA A 44 -10.74 5.10 -5.70
CA ALA A 44 -9.31 5.06 -5.92
C ALA A 44 -9.03 4.86 -7.42
N VAL A 45 -8.04 5.57 -7.95
CA VAL A 45 -7.56 5.40 -9.32
C VAL A 45 -6.18 4.74 -9.25
N VAL A 46 -5.97 3.71 -10.07
CA VAL A 46 -4.70 2.97 -10.15
C VAL A 46 -4.09 3.22 -11.52
N GLY A 47 -2.81 3.57 -11.56
CA GLY A 47 -2.04 3.87 -12.78
C GLY A 47 -0.62 3.35 -12.69
#